data_AF-A0A0R2XM62-F1
#
_entry.id   AF-A0A0R2XM62-F1
#
_cell.length_a   1.000
_cell.length_b   1.000
_cell.length_c   1.000
_cell.angle_alpha   90.00
_cell.angle_beta   90.00
_cell.angle_gamma   90.00
#
_symmetry.space_group_name_H-M   'P 1'
#
loop_
_entity.id
_entity.type
_entity.pdbx_description
1 polymer ?
#
loop_
_entity_poly.entity_id
_entity_poly.type
_entity_poly.pdbx_seq_one_letter_code
_entity_poly.pdbx_strand_id
1 'polypeptide(L)'
;MKTLTLHETKIKGLKTLIALVIIAVSVYLGFTPLFKLVPDGVAQQVVGSSFGAIFVIILTMYLLNKQTEIEQESKRGERVFDEKVKLYQMILKTSREIIEDGILTSTEVTQLPFAMVNLQMLGADETIKSYSIVFEKINEIFSKREGEDEEVKIDDDDKIEIFKAISHFSIQCRNDLGISDKDVDPTLFNRAFQAVQTAVKNKRDTKKIGYKGTQLSKGRLVLSIFKDYVAAHPNVDFEGLEKAYPALQGKRPLFLRKEDAEKIYSSSGNARHFIKPADLIELRDGAIAISNQWGASNLPAFLDHCRNKLGIDLN
;
A
#
# COMPACT_ATOMS: atom_id res chain seq x y z
N MET A 1 12.78 -12.38 -4.44
CA MET A 1 13.03 -13.69 -5.11
C MET A 1 12.62 -13.50 -6.56
N LYS A 2 13.56 -13.46 -7.52
CA LYS A 2 13.22 -13.21 -8.94
C LYS A 2 12.24 -14.28 -9.38
N THR A 3 11.00 -13.89 -9.65
CA THR A 3 10.08 -14.66 -10.47
C THR A 3 10.77 -14.85 -11.81
N LEU A 4 11.30 -16.05 -12.04
CA LEU A 4 11.90 -16.42 -13.31
C LEU A 4 10.81 -16.24 -14.36
N THR A 5 10.91 -15.15 -15.13
CA THR A 5 10.02 -14.94 -16.26
C THR A 5 10.20 -16.14 -17.20
N LEU A 6 9.11 -16.60 -17.82
CA LEU A 6 9.12 -17.75 -18.75
C LEU A 6 10.26 -17.66 -19.80
N HIS A 7 10.68 -16.43 -20.12
CA HIS A 7 11.79 -16.13 -21.01
C HIS A 7 13.17 -16.51 -20.43
N GLU A 8 13.45 -16.23 -19.16
CA GLU A 8 14.71 -16.60 -18.51
C GLU A 8 14.87 -18.13 -18.40
N THR A 9 13.76 -18.84 -18.16
CA THR A 9 13.73 -20.31 -18.14
C THR A 9 14.08 -20.91 -19.52
N LYS A 10 13.56 -20.32 -20.60
CA LYS A 10 13.89 -20.72 -21.98
C LYS A 10 15.37 -20.47 -22.31
N ILE A 11 15.93 -19.34 -21.87
CA ILE A 11 17.35 -19.01 -22.09
C ILE A 11 18.26 -19.99 -21.33
N LYS A 12 17.92 -20.33 -20.08
CA LYS A 12 18.66 -21.35 -19.32
C LYS A 12 18.60 -22.72 -20.02
N GLY A 13 17.42 -23.14 -20.49
CA GLY A 13 17.25 -24.39 -21.23
C GLY A 13 18.11 -24.46 -22.50
N LEU A 14 18.19 -23.36 -23.26
CA LEU A 14 19.02 -23.27 -24.47
C LEU A 14 20.51 -23.38 -24.15
N LYS A 15 20.99 -22.72 -23.10
CA LYS A 15 22.40 -22.83 -22.66
C LYS A 15 22.78 -24.26 -22.28
N THR A 16 21.87 -24.97 -21.58
CA THR A 16 22.07 -26.38 -21.23
C THR A 16 22.16 -27.27 -22.47
N LEU A 17 21.29 -27.04 -23.47
CA LEU A 17 21.31 -27.80 -24.71
C LEU A 17 22.61 -27.58 -25.50
N ILE A 18 23.09 -26.34 -25.58
CA ILE A 18 24.37 -26.01 -26.22
C ILE A 18 25.53 -26.70 -25.51
N ALA A 19 25.55 -26.70 -24.17
CA ALA A 19 26.59 -27.37 -23.40
C ALA A 19 26.62 -28.89 -23.68
N LEU A 20 25.46 -29.54 -23.78
CA LEU A 20 25.38 -30.96 -24.14
C LEU A 20 25.93 -31.25 -25.54
N VAL A 21 25.66 -30.39 -26.52
CA VAL A 21 26.20 -30.52 -27.87
C VAL A 21 27.72 -30.38 -27.86
N ILE A 22 28.27 -29.41 -27.13
CA ILE A 22 29.72 -29.21 -27.01
C ILE A 22 30.38 -30.44 -26.38
N ILE A 23 29.79 -31.01 -25.32
CA ILE A 23 30.29 -32.23 -24.68
C ILE A 23 30.28 -33.39 -25.67
N ALA A 24 29.18 -33.59 -26.41
CA ALA A 24 29.07 -34.67 -27.39
C ALA A 24 30.15 -34.57 -28.49
N VAL A 25 30.38 -33.37 -29.03
CA VAL A 25 31.43 -33.11 -30.04
C VAL A 25 32.82 -33.33 -29.46
N SER A 26 33.06 -32.88 -28.22
CA SER A 26 34.35 -33.04 -27.54
C SER A 26 34.69 -34.51 -27.26
N VAL A 27 33.70 -35.28 -26.82
CA VAL A 27 33.83 -36.74 -26.62
C VAL A 27 34.09 -37.43 -27.95
N TYR A 28 33.32 -37.11 -29.00
CA TYR A 28 33.52 -37.70 -30.33
C TYR A 28 34.96 -37.48 -30.86
N LEU A 29 35.42 -36.23 -30.85
CA LEU A 29 36.76 -35.89 -31.33
C LEU A 29 37.88 -36.43 -30.42
N GLY A 30 37.72 -36.35 -29.11
CA GLY A 30 38.72 -36.76 -28.13
C GLY A 30 38.96 -38.27 -28.08
N PHE A 31 37.92 -39.09 -28.29
CA PHE A 31 38.04 -40.55 -28.25
C PHE A 31 38.31 -41.18 -29.63
N THR A 32 38.14 -40.45 -30.73
CA THR A 32 38.45 -40.96 -32.09
C THR A 32 39.88 -41.55 -32.23
N PRO A 33 40.95 -40.92 -31.70
CA PRO A 33 42.31 -41.49 -31.78
C PRO A 33 42.44 -42.81 -31.00
N LEU A 34 41.76 -42.93 -29.86
CA LEU A 34 41.74 -44.15 -29.05
C LEU A 34 41.11 -45.31 -29.85
N PHE A 35 39.99 -45.07 -30.53
CA PHE A 35 39.32 -46.08 -31.37
C PHE A 35 40.17 -46.56 -32.56
N LYS A 36 41.12 -45.74 -33.04
CA LYS A 36 42.06 -46.13 -34.10
C LYS A 36 43.23 -46.98 -33.60
N LEU A 37 43.54 -46.91 -32.31
CA LEU A 37 44.64 -47.65 -31.67
C LEU A 37 44.19 -49.00 -31.10
N VAL A 38 42.89 -49.19 -30.90
CA VAL A 38 42.32 -50.47 -30.46
C VAL A 38 42.24 -51.43 -31.66
N PRO A 39 42.69 -52.69 -31.55
CA PRO A 39 42.60 -53.67 -32.64
C PRO A 39 41.16 -53.88 -33.12
N ASP A 40 41.00 -53.98 -34.44
CA ASP A 40 39.71 -54.24 -35.06
C ASP A 40 39.12 -55.59 -34.61
N GLY A 41 37.80 -55.63 -34.45
CA GLY A 41 37.06 -56.81 -34.03
C GLY A 41 36.36 -56.63 -32.69
N VAL A 42 36.31 -57.71 -31.90
CA VAL A 42 35.50 -57.76 -30.66
C VAL A 42 35.94 -56.70 -29.64
N ALA A 43 37.25 -56.45 -29.49
CA ALA A 43 37.78 -55.49 -28.53
C ALA A 43 37.29 -54.05 -28.80
N GLN A 44 37.32 -53.60 -30.06
CA GLN A 44 36.82 -52.28 -30.46
C GLN A 44 35.30 -52.14 -30.22
N GLN A 45 34.53 -53.20 -30.50
CA GLN A 45 33.08 -53.22 -30.25
C GLN A 45 32.76 -53.15 -28.75
N VAL A 46 33.51 -53.86 -27.90
CA VAL A 46 33.34 -53.81 -26.44
C VAL A 46 33.62 -52.40 -25.92
N VAL A 47 34.75 -51.79 -26.33
CA VAL A 47 35.12 -50.42 -25.90
C VAL A 47 34.05 -49.41 -26.35
N GLY A 48 33.57 -49.50 -27.59
CA GLY A 48 32.52 -48.62 -28.11
C GLY A 48 31.21 -48.74 -27.32
N SER A 49 30.79 -49.98 -27.03
CA SER A 49 29.60 -50.26 -26.23
C SER A 49 29.73 -49.71 -24.79
N SER A 50 30.88 -49.90 -24.14
CA SER A 50 31.12 -49.38 -22.79
C SER A 50 31.09 -47.85 -22.73
N PHE A 51 31.71 -47.15 -23.68
CA PHE A 51 31.63 -45.68 -23.75
C PHE A 51 30.22 -45.20 -24.01
N GLY A 52 29.48 -45.86 -24.91
CA GLY A 52 28.07 -45.57 -25.14
C GLY A 52 27.23 -45.73 -23.86
N ALA A 53 27.45 -46.83 -23.13
CA ALA A 53 26.76 -47.08 -21.87
C ALA A 53 27.10 -46.04 -20.80
N ILE A 54 28.38 -45.71 -20.61
CA ILE A 54 28.82 -44.68 -19.63
C ILE A 54 28.23 -43.31 -19.99
N PHE A 55 28.25 -42.95 -21.28
CA PHE A 55 27.68 -41.69 -21.74
C PHE A 55 26.18 -41.61 -21.48
N VAL A 56 25.43 -42.68 -21.76
CA VAL A 56 23.99 -42.77 -21.46
C VAL A 56 23.74 -42.67 -19.96
N ILE A 57 24.54 -43.32 -19.11
CA ILE A 57 24.40 -43.25 -17.64
C ILE A 57 24.65 -41.82 -17.14
N ILE A 58 25.70 -41.16 -17.59
CA ILE A 58 26.01 -39.77 -17.20
C ILE A 58 24.90 -38.82 -17.66
N LEU A 59 24.44 -38.96 -18.91
CA LEU A 59 23.37 -38.12 -19.47
C LEU A 59 22.06 -38.31 -18.71
N THR A 60 21.67 -39.55 -18.43
CA THR A 60 20.46 -39.87 -17.67
C THR A 60 20.53 -39.36 -16.23
N MET A 61 21.67 -39.52 -15.55
CA MET A 61 21.89 -38.94 -14.22
C MET A 61 21.78 -37.41 -14.23
N TYR A 62 22.37 -36.74 -15.24
CA TYR A 62 22.28 -35.28 -15.38
C TYR A 62 20.82 -34.81 -15.61
N LEU A 63 20.10 -35.47 -16.53
CA LEU A 63 18.71 -35.14 -16.84
C LEU A 63 17.80 -35.36 -15.64
N LEU A 64 17.96 -36.48 -14.92
CA LEU A 64 17.20 -36.77 -13.70
C LEU A 64 17.45 -35.71 -12.63
N ASN A 65 18.71 -35.39 -12.33
CA ASN A 65 19.04 -34.35 -11.37
C ASN A 65 18.41 -32.99 -11.74
N LYS A 66 18.45 -32.62 -13.03
CA LYS A 66 17.86 -31.35 -13.48
C LYS A 66 16.33 -31.35 -13.39
N GLN A 67 15.68 -32.46 -13.73
CA GLN A 67 14.24 -32.63 -13.55
C GLN A 67 13.84 -32.54 -12.07
N THR A 68 14.60 -33.21 -11.19
CA THR A 68 14.38 -33.15 -9.74
C THR A 68 14.57 -31.73 -9.18
N GLU A 69 15.59 -30.99 -9.63
CA GLU A 69 15.81 -29.59 -9.24
C GLU A 69 14.62 -28.71 -9.65
N ILE A 70 14.17 -28.83 -10.91
CA ILE A 70 13.01 -28.08 -11.42
C ILE A 70 11.74 -28.44 -10.63
N GLU A 71 11.51 -29.71 -10.34
CA GLU A 71 10.36 -30.16 -9.57
C GLU A 71 10.41 -29.62 -8.13
N GLN A 72 11.58 -29.62 -7.48
CA GLN A 72 11.75 -29.04 -6.16
C GLN A 72 11.54 -27.53 -6.15
N GLU A 73 12.07 -26.80 -7.13
CA GLU A 73 11.82 -25.37 -7.28
C GLU A 73 10.33 -25.09 -7.51
N SER A 74 9.65 -25.89 -8.32
CA SER A 74 8.22 -25.78 -8.57
C SER A 74 7.40 -26.02 -7.30
N LYS A 75 7.68 -27.09 -6.56
CA LYS A 75 6.99 -27.40 -5.29
C LYS A 75 7.23 -26.31 -4.23
N ARG A 76 8.45 -25.76 -4.17
CA ARG A 76 8.75 -24.62 -3.31
C ARG A 76 7.96 -23.40 -3.74
N GLY A 77 7.90 -23.11 -5.03
CA GLY A 77 7.13 -22.00 -5.60
C GLY A 77 5.64 -22.10 -5.28
N GLU A 78 5.05 -23.28 -5.44
CA GLU A 78 3.65 -23.57 -5.09
C GLU A 78 3.38 -23.33 -3.59
N ARG A 79 4.22 -23.87 -2.70
CA ARG A 79 4.07 -23.64 -1.25
C ARG A 79 4.20 -22.17 -0.87
N VAL A 80 5.14 -21.45 -1.47
CA VAL A 80 5.31 -20.00 -1.23
C VAL A 80 4.10 -19.24 -1.75
N PHE A 81 3.55 -19.63 -2.90
CA PHE A 81 2.32 -19.05 -3.44
C PHE A 81 1.13 -19.25 -2.48
N ASP A 82 0.93 -20.45 -1.96
CA ASP A 82 -0.15 -20.74 -1.01
C ASP A 82 -0.03 -19.91 0.27
N GLU A 83 1.18 -19.80 0.83
CA GLU A 83 1.42 -18.99 2.03
C GLU A 83 1.25 -17.49 1.75
N LYS A 84 1.62 -17.00 0.56
CA LYS A 84 1.31 -15.63 0.13
C LYS A 84 -0.19 -15.37 0.10
N VAL A 85 -0.96 -16.26 -0.52
CA VAL A 85 -2.43 -16.12 -0.60
C VAL A 85 -3.04 -16.04 0.79
N LYS A 86 -2.65 -16.93 1.71
CA LYS A 86 -3.12 -16.92 3.11
C LYS A 86 -2.78 -15.61 3.81
N LEU A 87 -1.53 -15.14 3.66
CA LEU A 87 -1.09 -13.88 4.24
C LEU A 87 -1.91 -12.69 3.71
N TYR A 88 -2.13 -12.61 2.39
CA TYR A 88 -2.87 -11.51 1.78
C TYR A 88 -4.34 -11.53 2.21
N GLN A 89 -4.96 -12.70 2.28
CA GLN A 89 -6.31 -12.85 2.80
C GLN A 89 -6.42 -12.45 4.27
N MET A 90 -5.44 -12.84 5.10
CA MET A 90 -5.39 -12.44 6.51
C MET A 90 -5.29 -10.92 6.65
N ILE A 91 -4.36 -10.27 5.94
CA ILE A 91 -4.20 -8.81 5.96
C ILE A 91 -5.48 -8.10 5.53
N LEU A 92 -6.11 -8.55 4.44
CA LEU A 92 -7.36 -7.98 3.94
C LEU A 92 -8.50 -8.16 4.93
N LYS A 93 -8.58 -9.33 5.59
CA LYS A 93 -9.59 -9.63 6.60
C LYS A 93 -9.43 -8.73 7.82
N THR A 94 -8.23 -8.62 8.39
CA THR A 94 -7.95 -7.75 9.54
C THR A 94 -8.24 -6.29 9.20
N SER A 95 -7.82 -5.84 8.00
CA SER A 95 -8.08 -4.46 7.57
C SER A 95 -9.57 -4.18 7.35
N ARG A 96 -10.36 -5.17 6.94
CA ARG A 96 -11.81 -5.08 6.81
C ARG A 96 -12.49 -4.98 8.18
N GLU A 97 -12.06 -5.79 9.14
CA GLU A 97 -12.61 -5.81 10.50
C GLU A 97 -12.49 -4.42 11.15
N ILE A 98 -11.31 -3.80 11.08
CA ILE A 98 -11.02 -2.42 11.53
C ILE A 98 -11.94 -1.35 10.88
N ILE A 99 -12.40 -1.57 9.65
CA ILE A 99 -13.31 -0.61 8.97
C ILE A 99 -14.77 -0.84 9.39
N GLU A 100 -15.15 -2.11 9.56
CA GLU A 100 -16.51 -2.55 9.87
C GLU A 100 -16.95 -2.11 11.28
N ASP A 101 -16.08 -2.27 12.28
CA ASP A 101 -16.35 -1.78 13.64
C ASP A 101 -16.36 -0.24 13.72
N GLY A 102 -15.56 0.43 12.88
CA GLY A 102 -15.36 1.88 12.91
C GLY A 102 -14.68 2.39 14.17
N ILE A 103 -14.04 1.52 14.96
CA ILE A 103 -13.38 1.84 16.21
C ILE A 103 -12.01 1.16 16.18
N LEU A 104 -10.97 1.97 16.28
CA LEU A 104 -9.60 1.49 16.24
C LEU A 104 -9.04 1.34 17.65
N THR A 105 -8.65 0.13 18.02
CA THR A 105 -8.09 -0.18 19.35
C THR A 105 -6.57 -0.24 19.35
N SER A 106 -5.95 -0.04 20.52
CA SER A 106 -4.50 -0.22 20.71
C SER A 106 -4.02 -1.62 20.30
N THR A 107 -4.82 -2.65 20.59
CA THR A 107 -4.51 -4.05 20.23
C THR A 107 -4.43 -4.25 18.72
N GLU A 108 -5.35 -3.67 17.96
CA GLU A 108 -5.32 -3.80 16.48
C GLU A 108 -4.14 -3.07 15.88
N VAL A 109 -3.85 -1.87 16.37
CA VAL A 109 -2.72 -1.06 15.88
C VAL A 109 -1.38 -1.74 16.16
N THR A 110 -1.25 -2.40 17.31
CA THR A 110 -0.04 -3.16 17.65
C THR A 110 0.11 -4.47 16.87
N GLN A 111 -0.96 -4.98 16.24
CA GLN A 111 -0.90 -6.16 15.36
C GLN A 111 -0.43 -5.83 13.93
N LEU A 112 -0.71 -4.64 13.41
CA LEU A 112 -0.35 -4.25 12.04
C LEU A 112 1.16 -4.33 11.72
N PRO A 113 2.10 -3.97 12.64
CA PRO A 113 3.52 -4.18 12.40
C PRO A 113 3.90 -5.63 12.13
N PHE A 114 3.22 -6.60 12.77
CA PHE A 114 3.48 -8.02 12.51
C PHE A 114 3.01 -8.45 11.14
N ALA A 115 1.86 -7.93 10.67
CA ALA A 115 1.44 -8.11 9.29
C ALA A 115 2.48 -7.56 8.30
N MET A 116 3.08 -6.41 8.60
CA MET A 116 4.15 -5.82 7.78
C MET A 116 5.42 -6.68 7.76
N VAL A 117 5.86 -7.21 8.90
CA VAL A 117 7.03 -8.12 8.99
C VAL A 117 6.78 -9.40 8.20
N ASN A 118 5.58 -9.99 8.33
CA ASN A 118 5.21 -11.18 7.56
C ASN A 118 5.17 -10.88 6.05
N LEU A 119 4.72 -9.68 5.67
CA LEU A 119 4.71 -9.24 4.28
C LEU A 119 6.11 -9.06 3.71
N GLN A 120 7.06 -8.55 4.50
CA GLN A 120 8.48 -8.45 4.09
C GLN A 120 9.13 -9.81 3.82
N MET A 121 8.67 -10.88 4.47
CA MET A 121 9.20 -12.22 4.28
C MET A 121 8.81 -12.82 2.92
N LEU A 122 7.59 -12.54 2.44
CA LEU A 122 7.01 -13.24 1.29
C LEU A 122 6.71 -12.31 0.11
N GLY A 123 6.24 -11.09 0.36
CA GLY A 123 5.74 -10.18 -0.67
C GLY A 123 6.83 -9.48 -1.48
N ALA A 124 6.45 -9.01 -2.68
CA ALA A 124 7.28 -8.12 -3.47
C ALA A 124 7.32 -6.70 -2.89
N ASP A 125 8.35 -5.93 -3.25
CA ASP A 125 8.57 -4.57 -2.78
C ASP A 125 7.37 -3.65 -3.05
N GLU A 126 6.72 -3.78 -4.21
CA GLU A 126 5.52 -3.02 -4.57
C GLU A 126 4.33 -3.33 -3.65
N THR A 127 4.14 -4.60 -3.30
CA THR A 127 3.11 -5.07 -2.38
C THR A 127 3.39 -4.53 -0.98
N ILE A 128 4.64 -4.62 -0.51
CA ILE A 128 5.10 -4.08 0.78
C ILE A 128 4.86 -2.56 0.85
N LYS A 129 5.26 -1.81 -0.18
CA LYS A 129 5.02 -0.35 -0.29
C LYS A 129 3.53 -0.03 -0.22
N SER A 130 2.68 -0.78 -0.93
CA SER A 130 1.25 -0.53 -0.93
C SER A 130 0.57 -0.81 0.41
N TYR A 131 1.01 -1.82 1.16
CA TYR A 131 0.52 -2.04 2.53
C TYR A 131 1.04 -0.99 3.52
N SER A 132 2.26 -0.49 3.32
CA SER A 132 2.80 0.61 4.14
C SER A 132 1.88 1.82 4.16
N ILE A 133 1.24 2.13 3.02
CA ILE A 133 0.24 3.21 2.91
C ILE A 133 -0.98 2.93 3.79
N VAL A 134 -1.46 1.68 3.83
CA VAL A 134 -2.58 1.27 4.71
C VAL A 134 -2.18 1.44 6.18
N PHE A 135 -1.01 0.93 6.55
CA PHE A 135 -0.46 1.01 7.90
C PHE A 135 -0.28 2.46 8.37
N GLU A 136 0.32 3.31 7.55
CA GLU A 136 0.50 4.75 7.82
C GLU A 136 -0.84 5.44 8.05
N LYS A 137 -1.85 5.17 7.20
CA LYS A 137 -3.18 5.76 7.33
C LYS A 137 -3.87 5.36 8.64
N ILE A 138 -3.80 4.08 9.01
CA ILE A 138 -4.38 3.61 10.26
C ILE A 138 -3.64 4.23 11.47
N ASN A 139 -2.31 4.29 11.44
CA ASN A 139 -1.53 4.92 12.51
C ASN A 139 -1.76 6.43 12.63
N GLU A 140 -1.93 7.13 11.51
CA GLU A 140 -2.29 8.55 11.49
C GLU A 140 -3.61 8.78 12.23
N ILE A 141 -4.60 7.90 12.03
CA ILE A 141 -5.91 7.97 12.68
C ILE A 141 -5.77 7.66 14.17
N PHE A 142 -5.06 6.59 14.54
CA PHE A 142 -4.84 6.25 15.94
C PHE A 142 -4.09 7.35 16.71
N SER A 143 -3.14 8.02 16.04
CA SER A 143 -2.40 9.14 16.61
C SER A 143 -3.28 10.36 16.92
N LYS A 144 -4.55 10.39 16.49
CA LYS A 144 -5.51 11.44 16.83
C LYS A 144 -6.14 11.25 18.22
N ARG A 145 -5.92 10.12 18.90
CA ARG A 145 -6.47 9.88 20.25
C ARG A 145 -6.05 10.99 21.21
N GLU A 146 -6.98 11.40 22.06
CA GLU A 146 -6.71 12.35 23.14
C GLU A 146 -6.61 11.58 24.47
N GLY A 147 -5.58 11.87 25.27
CA GLY A 147 -5.43 11.25 26.58
C GLY A 147 -5.08 9.76 26.57
N GLU A 148 -5.62 9.02 27.55
CA GLU A 148 -5.36 7.59 27.79
C GLU A 148 -6.39 6.67 27.09
N ASP A 149 -7.22 7.22 26.20
CA ASP A 149 -8.25 6.43 25.51
C ASP A 149 -7.64 5.24 24.74
N GLU A 150 -8.14 4.05 25.01
CA GLU A 150 -7.71 2.81 24.36
C GLU A 150 -8.27 2.65 22.93
N GLU A 151 -9.26 3.48 22.59
CA GLU A 151 -10.06 3.38 21.37
C GLU A 151 -10.19 4.72 20.64
N VAL A 152 -10.17 4.70 19.30
CA VAL A 152 -10.34 5.89 18.45
C VAL A 152 -11.43 5.64 17.42
N LYS A 153 -12.44 6.51 17.39
CA LYS A 153 -13.48 6.45 16.36
C LYS A 153 -12.93 6.88 14.99
N ILE A 154 -13.13 6.02 14.00
CA ILE A 154 -12.76 6.29 12.61
C ILE A 154 -13.88 7.09 11.94
N ASP A 155 -13.55 8.28 11.42
CA ASP A 155 -14.52 9.09 10.70
C ASP A 155 -14.79 8.56 9.28
N ASP A 156 -15.91 8.98 8.68
CA ASP A 156 -16.35 8.46 7.38
C ASP A 156 -15.35 8.79 6.23
N ASP A 157 -14.65 9.92 6.31
CA ASP A 157 -13.67 10.31 5.29
C ASP A 157 -12.40 9.45 5.41
N ASP A 158 -11.95 9.19 6.63
CA ASP A 158 -10.86 8.26 6.94
C ASP A 158 -11.22 6.84 6.53
N LYS A 159 -12.46 6.36 6.74
CA LYS A 159 -12.92 5.05 6.24
C LYS A 159 -12.79 4.93 4.72
N ILE A 160 -13.15 5.99 3.98
CA ILE A 160 -13.02 6.03 2.52
C ILE A 160 -11.55 5.97 2.10
N GLU A 161 -10.66 6.70 2.78
CA GLU A 161 -9.23 6.72 2.47
C GLU A 161 -8.55 5.38 2.81
N ILE A 162 -8.88 4.73 3.94
CA ILE A 162 -8.39 3.39 4.26
C ILE A 162 -8.88 2.39 3.19
N PHE A 163 -10.17 2.43 2.82
CA PHE A 163 -10.72 1.55 1.79
C PHE A 163 -10.00 1.71 0.44
N LYS A 164 -9.68 2.95 0.06
CA LYS A 164 -8.89 3.26 -1.15
C LYS A 164 -7.51 2.62 -1.09
N ALA A 165 -6.82 2.74 0.04
CA ALA A 165 -5.49 2.16 0.26
C ALA A 165 -5.52 0.62 0.21
N ILE A 166 -6.49 -0.02 0.87
CA ILE A 166 -6.69 -1.47 0.84
C ILE A 166 -6.98 -1.95 -0.58
N SER A 167 -7.81 -1.22 -1.32
CA SER A 167 -8.14 -1.57 -2.70
C SER A 167 -6.91 -1.52 -3.61
N HIS A 168 -6.03 -0.52 -3.42
CA HIS A 168 -4.75 -0.46 -4.12
C HIS A 168 -3.81 -1.61 -3.72
N PHE A 169 -3.72 -1.92 -2.42
CA PHE A 169 -2.97 -3.08 -1.92
C PHE A 169 -3.44 -4.40 -2.56
N SER A 170 -4.75 -4.61 -2.66
CA SER A 170 -5.33 -5.81 -3.31
C SER A 170 -4.92 -5.96 -4.78
N ILE A 171 -4.80 -4.85 -5.52
CA ILE A 171 -4.29 -4.86 -6.90
C ILE A 171 -2.82 -5.30 -6.91
N GLN A 172 -2.00 -4.79 -5.99
CA GLN A 172 -0.59 -5.20 -5.91
C GLN A 172 -0.44 -6.66 -5.47
N CYS A 173 -1.32 -7.19 -4.62
CA CYS A 173 -1.36 -8.61 -4.28
C CYS A 173 -1.65 -9.48 -5.51
N ARG A 174 -2.59 -9.07 -6.37
CA ARG A 174 -2.90 -9.78 -7.63
C ARG A 174 -1.67 -9.83 -8.55
N ASN A 175 -0.95 -8.73 -8.65
CA ASN A 175 0.24 -8.61 -9.48
C ASN A 175 1.40 -9.46 -8.94
N ASP A 176 1.64 -9.41 -7.62
CA ASP A 176 2.69 -10.22 -6.98
C ASP A 176 2.40 -11.74 -7.01
N LEU A 177 1.12 -12.12 -6.98
CA LEU A 177 0.70 -13.51 -7.20
C LEU A 177 0.75 -13.93 -8.69
N GLY A 178 0.89 -12.99 -9.63
CA GLY A 178 0.90 -13.30 -11.06
C GLY A 178 -0.41 -13.90 -11.57
N ILE A 179 -1.55 -13.54 -10.98
CA ILE A 179 -2.87 -14.11 -11.31
C ILE A 179 -3.32 -13.77 -12.74
N SER A 180 -2.81 -12.67 -13.30
CA SER A 180 -3.25 -12.15 -14.59
C SER A 180 -2.13 -11.36 -15.24
N ASP A 181 -1.88 -11.63 -16.52
CA ASP A 181 -0.91 -10.88 -17.34
C ASP A 181 -1.41 -9.48 -17.72
N LYS A 182 -2.69 -9.19 -17.43
CA LYS A 182 -3.32 -7.88 -17.64
C LYS A 182 -3.56 -7.20 -16.31
N ASP A 183 -3.18 -5.93 -16.24
CA ASP A 183 -3.51 -5.05 -15.13
C ASP A 183 -5.02 -4.92 -14.96
N VAL A 184 -5.44 -4.62 -13.72
CA VAL A 184 -6.83 -4.30 -13.43
C VAL A 184 -7.20 -3.00 -14.13
N ASP A 185 -8.31 -3.00 -14.85
CA ASP A 185 -8.86 -1.81 -15.50
C ASP A 185 -9.09 -0.69 -14.45
N PRO A 186 -8.41 0.47 -14.57
CA PRO A 186 -8.59 1.59 -13.65
C PRO A 186 -10.05 2.08 -13.56
N THR A 187 -10.85 1.89 -14.61
CA THR A 187 -12.27 2.27 -14.59
C THR A 187 -13.10 1.39 -13.67
N LEU A 188 -12.71 0.12 -13.48
CA LEU A 188 -13.38 -0.81 -12.57
C LEU A 188 -13.13 -0.40 -11.12
N PHE A 189 -11.88 -0.04 -10.82
CA PHE A 189 -11.49 0.51 -9.52
C PHE A 189 -12.29 1.77 -9.19
N ASN A 190 -12.33 2.74 -10.12
CA ASN A 190 -13.02 4.00 -9.90
C ASN A 190 -14.53 3.81 -9.68
N ARG A 191 -15.17 2.90 -10.43
CA ARG A 191 -16.60 2.57 -10.23
C ARG A 191 -16.87 1.94 -8.88
N ALA A 192 -16.07 0.95 -8.48
CA ALA A 192 -16.20 0.32 -7.17
C ALA A 192 -15.98 1.33 -6.03
N PHE A 193 -14.95 2.17 -6.17
CA PHE A 193 -14.64 3.22 -5.22
C PHE A 193 -15.77 4.25 -5.09
N GLN A 194 -16.36 4.70 -6.21
CA GLN A 194 -17.49 5.62 -6.19
C GLN A 194 -18.74 5.01 -5.54
N ALA A 195 -19.02 3.73 -5.78
CA ALA A 195 -20.13 3.03 -5.13
C ALA A 195 -19.95 2.97 -3.61
N VAL A 196 -18.75 2.62 -3.13
CA VAL A 196 -18.43 2.61 -1.70
C VAL A 196 -18.48 4.01 -1.10
N GLN A 197 -17.91 5.00 -1.76
CA GLN A 197 -17.96 6.39 -1.30
C GLN A 197 -19.40 6.87 -1.14
N THR A 198 -20.29 6.52 -2.08
CA THR A 198 -21.71 6.89 -2.03
C THR A 198 -22.41 6.19 -0.87
N ALA A 199 -22.16 4.90 -0.68
CA ALA A 199 -22.74 4.12 0.41
C ALA A 199 -22.32 4.64 1.80
N VAL A 200 -21.06 5.03 1.96
CA VAL A 200 -20.55 5.63 3.21
C VAL A 200 -21.13 7.02 3.43
N LYS A 201 -21.12 7.90 2.40
CA LYS A 201 -21.66 9.26 2.51
C LYS A 201 -23.14 9.30 2.86
N ASN A 202 -23.94 8.35 2.37
CA ASN A 202 -25.37 8.27 2.69
C ASN A 202 -25.65 7.95 4.17
N LYS A 203 -24.65 7.43 4.91
CA LYS A 203 -24.74 7.17 6.36
C LYS A 203 -24.15 8.29 7.22
N ARG A 204 -23.59 9.34 6.60
CA ARG A 204 -22.86 10.40 7.30
C ARG A 204 -23.79 11.24 8.15
N ASP A 205 -23.37 11.52 9.38
CA ASP A 205 -24.04 12.49 10.24
C ASP A 205 -23.83 13.92 9.70
N THR A 206 -24.85 14.44 9.03
CA THR A 206 -24.87 15.80 8.46
C THR A 206 -25.56 16.83 9.36
N LYS A 207 -25.73 16.54 10.66
CA LYS A 207 -26.31 17.52 11.59
C LYS A 207 -25.55 18.84 11.52
N LYS A 208 -26.32 19.91 11.34
CA LYS A 208 -25.81 21.28 11.39
C LYS A 208 -25.78 21.74 12.84
N ILE A 209 -24.79 22.59 13.15
CA ILE A 209 -24.58 23.17 14.47
C ILE A 209 -24.94 24.66 14.36
N GLY A 210 -25.61 25.18 15.38
CA GLY A 210 -25.96 26.59 15.46
C GLY A 210 -24.73 27.45 15.74
N TYR A 211 -24.62 28.57 15.04
CA TYR A 211 -23.61 29.60 15.35
C TYR A 211 -24.09 30.95 14.87
N LYS A 212 -24.14 31.94 15.78
CA LYS A 212 -24.65 33.30 15.53
C LYS A 212 -25.98 33.31 14.74
N GLY A 213 -26.93 32.47 15.15
CA GLY A 213 -28.25 32.37 14.52
C GLY A 213 -28.29 31.61 13.18
N THR A 214 -27.16 31.09 12.69
CA THR A 214 -27.08 30.32 11.44
C THR A 214 -26.79 28.84 11.71
N GLN A 215 -27.40 27.94 10.94
CA GLN A 215 -27.13 26.50 11.00
C GLN A 215 -26.02 26.13 10.01
N LEU A 216 -24.86 25.73 10.52
CA LEU A 216 -23.65 25.47 9.74
C LEU A 216 -23.23 24.00 9.79
N SER A 217 -22.65 23.47 8.71
CA SER A 217 -21.97 22.17 8.77
C SER A 217 -20.68 22.28 9.60
N LYS A 218 -20.17 21.16 10.12
CA LYS A 218 -18.98 21.10 10.98
C LYS A 218 -17.79 21.93 10.45
N GLY A 219 -17.40 21.74 9.19
CA GLY A 219 -16.32 22.54 8.59
C GLY A 219 -16.67 24.01 8.36
N ARG A 220 -17.95 24.33 8.06
CA ARG A 220 -18.40 25.72 7.89
C ARG A 220 -18.47 26.46 9.23
N LEU A 221 -18.80 25.77 10.31
CA LEU A 221 -18.73 26.30 11.66
C LEU A 221 -17.31 26.75 12.00
N VAL A 222 -16.33 25.86 11.79
CA VAL A 222 -14.92 26.19 12.04
C VAL A 222 -14.46 27.36 11.17
N LEU A 223 -14.78 27.36 9.88
CA LEU A 223 -14.46 28.48 8.99
C LEU A 223 -15.06 29.81 9.50
N SER A 224 -16.31 29.81 9.94
CA SER A 224 -16.97 31.00 10.49
C SER A 224 -16.30 31.48 11.79
N ILE A 225 -15.91 30.56 12.68
CA ILE A 225 -15.18 30.88 13.91
C ILE A 225 -13.84 31.56 13.59
N PHE A 226 -13.07 31.04 12.63
CA PHE A 226 -11.82 31.67 12.21
C PHE A 226 -12.06 33.04 11.57
N LYS A 227 -13.07 33.19 10.71
CA LYS A 227 -13.43 34.48 10.11
C LYS A 227 -13.77 35.52 11.18
N ASP A 228 -14.53 35.13 12.19
CA ASP A 228 -14.89 36.00 13.31
C ASP A 228 -13.68 36.37 14.18
N TYR A 229 -12.80 35.41 14.44
CA TYR A 229 -11.57 35.65 15.21
C TYR A 229 -10.66 36.66 14.51
N VAL A 230 -10.42 36.50 13.21
CA VAL A 230 -9.57 37.41 12.43
C VAL A 230 -10.23 38.78 12.26
N ALA A 231 -11.56 38.84 12.11
CA ALA A 231 -12.29 40.12 12.12
C ALA A 231 -12.13 40.88 13.45
N ALA A 232 -12.06 40.17 14.58
CA ALA A 232 -11.79 40.76 15.89
C ALA A 232 -10.29 41.10 16.11
N HIS A 233 -9.38 40.49 15.34
CA HIS A 233 -7.93 40.69 15.43
C HIS A 233 -7.29 40.99 14.07
N PRO A 234 -7.53 42.18 13.47
CA PRO A 234 -7.15 42.47 12.08
C PRO A 234 -5.65 42.40 11.78
N ASN A 235 -4.80 42.51 12.80
CA ASN A 235 -3.34 42.51 12.68
C ASN A 235 -2.70 41.16 12.96
N VAL A 236 -3.50 40.09 13.14
CA VAL A 236 -2.98 38.75 13.36
C VAL A 236 -2.25 38.25 12.10
N ASP A 237 -1.07 37.68 12.30
CA ASP A 237 -0.30 36.98 11.27
C ASP A 237 -0.38 35.46 11.48
N PHE A 238 0.21 34.71 10.56
CA PHE A 238 0.14 33.25 10.59
C PHE A 238 0.61 32.66 11.93
N GLU A 239 1.75 33.13 12.44
CA GLU A 239 2.32 32.65 13.71
C GLU A 239 1.46 33.03 14.91
N GLY A 240 0.90 34.26 14.91
CA GLY A 240 -0.05 34.70 15.93
C GLY A 240 -1.31 33.82 15.95
N LEU A 241 -1.79 33.41 14.78
CA LEU A 241 -2.94 32.53 14.66
C LEU A 241 -2.61 31.09 15.12
N GLU A 242 -1.41 30.58 14.85
CA GLU A 242 -0.96 29.27 15.37
C GLU A 242 -0.85 29.26 16.89
N LYS A 243 -0.44 30.37 17.50
CA LYS A 243 -0.41 30.52 18.97
C LYS A 243 -1.82 30.52 19.57
N ALA A 244 -2.77 31.17 18.89
CA ALA A 244 -4.16 31.21 19.34
C ALA A 244 -4.87 29.85 19.15
N TYR A 245 -4.55 29.14 18.07
CA TYR A 245 -5.11 27.85 17.70
C TYR A 245 -4.00 26.81 17.54
N PRO A 246 -3.59 26.13 18.63
CA PRO A 246 -2.59 25.08 18.57
C PRO A 246 -3.12 23.85 17.82
N ALA A 247 -2.32 22.78 17.71
CA ALA A 247 -2.65 21.57 16.94
C ALA A 247 -3.84 20.76 17.52
N LEU A 248 -5.06 21.27 17.31
CA LEU A 248 -6.33 20.72 17.82
C LEU A 248 -6.96 19.68 16.87
N GLN A 249 -6.33 19.40 15.73
CA GLN A 249 -6.79 18.41 14.74
C GLN A 249 -5.82 17.20 14.66
N GLY A 250 -5.04 16.97 15.73
CA GLY A 250 -3.94 16.00 15.75
C GLY A 250 -2.78 16.46 14.86
N LYS A 251 -2.22 15.54 14.06
CA LYS A 251 -1.09 15.84 13.16
C LYS A 251 -1.47 16.67 11.93
N ARG A 252 -2.77 16.85 11.63
CA ARG A 252 -3.22 17.65 10.49
C ARG A 252 -3.26 19.12 10.90
N PRO A 253 -2.74 20.04 10.08
CA PRO A 253 -2.80 21.47 10.37
C PRO A 253 -4.24 21.98 10.28
N LEU A 254 -4.63 22.86 11.20
CA LEU A 254 -5.95 23.51 11.21
C LEU A 254 -6.17 24.41 10.00
N PHE A 255 -5.10 25.04 9.54
CA PHE A 255 -5.05 25.94 8.40
C PHE A 255 -3.67 25.89 7.76
N LEU A 256 -3.60 26.25 6.49
CA LEU A 256 -2.37 26.33 5.72
C LEU A 256 -2.33 27.65 4.95
N ARG A 257 -1.14 28.07 4.53
CA ARG A 257 -0.99 29.09 3.49
C ARG A 257 -1.75 28.63 2.24
N LYS A 258 -2.37 29.58 1.54
CA LYS A 258 -3.14 29.31 0.30
C LYS A 258 -2.38 28.41 -0.67
N GLU A 259 -1.11 28.71 -0.92
CA GLU A 259 -0.27 27.99 -1.89
C GLU A 259 -0.09 26.51 -1.51
N ASP A 260 0.09 26.22 -0.23
CA ASP A 260 0.29 24.84 0.23
C ASP A 260 -1.01 24.04 0.21
N ALA A 261 -2.14 24.69 0.51
CA ALA A 261 -3.45 24.08 0.34
C ALA A 261 -3.76 23.74 -1.14
N GLU A 262 -3.38 24.61 -2.07
CA GLU A 262 -3.54 24.37 -3.51
C GLU A 262 -2.63 23.24 -4.04
N LYS A 263 -1.40 23.10 -3.52
CA LYS A 263 -0.51 21.97 -3.82
C LYS A 263 -1.10 20.63 -3.37
N ILE A 264 -1.72 20.58 -2.19
CA ILE A 264 -2.40 19.36 -1.70
C ILE A 264 -3.56 18.98 -2.62
N TYR A 265 -4.35 19.96 -3.06
CA TYR A 265 -5.45 19.70 -3.99
C TYR A 265 -4.94 19.18 -5.34
N SER A 266 -3.89 19.81 -5.88
CA SER A 266 -3.31 19.45 -7.18
C SER A 266 -2.70 18.04 -7.20
N SER A 267 -2.11 17.61 -6.09
CA SER A 267 -1.48 16.28 -5.98
C SER A 267 -2.49 15.16 -5.67
N SER A 268 -3.48 15.43 -4.80
CA SER A 268 -4.40 14.39 -4.32
C SER A 268 -5.75 14.36 -5.05
N GLY A 269 -6.10 15.42 -5.77
CA GLY A 269 -7.44 15.64 -6.34
C GLY A 269 -8.53 15.96 -5.30
N ASN A 270 -8.19 15.95 -4.00
CA ASN A 270 -9.14 16.12 -2.90
C ASN A 270 -8.92 17.47 -2.20
N ALA A 271 -9.92 18.34 -2.25
CA ALA A 271 -9.87 19.66 -1.59
C ALA A 271 -10.07 19.49 -0.08
N ARG A 272 -8.98 19.26 0.66
CA ARG A 272 -8.98 19.08 2.12
C ARG A 272 -9.06 20.40 2.92
N HIS A 273 -8.93 21.53 2.23
CA HIS A 273 -9.05 22.87 2.79
C HIS A 273 -10.02 23.70 1.93
N PHE A 274 -10.58 24.76 2.52
CA PHE A 274 -11.42 25.71 1.80
C PHE A 274 -10.58 26.64 0.92
N ILE A 275 -10.33 26.22 -0.32
CA ILE A 275 -9.47 26.94 -1.29
C ILE A 275 -10.26 27.90 -2.21
N LYS A 276 -11.58 27.98 -2.07
CA LYS A 276 -12.40 28.89 -2.88
C LYS A 276 -12.12 30.34 -2.45
N PRO A 277 -12.03 31.31 -3.38
CA PRO A 277 -11.73 32.71 -3.04
C PRO A 277 -12.61 33.31 -1.94
N ALA A 278 -13.92 32.99 -1.92
CA ALA A 278 -14.85 33.48 -0.90
C ALA A 278 -14.65 32.85 0.51
N ASP A 279 -13.91 31.74 0.58
CA ASP A 279 -13.67 30.99 1.81
C ASP A 279 -12.24 31.19 2.33
N LEU A 280 -11.35 31.83 1.57
CA LEU A 280 -10.02 32.22 2.04
C LEU A 280 -10.12 33.30 3.12
N ILE A 281 -9.16 33.30 4.05
CA ILE A 281 -9.04 34.30 5.11
C ILE A 281 -7.74 35.05 4.90
N GLU A 282 -7.83 36.38 4.82
CA GLU A 282 -6.67 37.25 4.70
C GLU A 282 -6.12 37.58 6.09
N LEU A 283 -4.84 37.25 6.32
CA LEU A 283 -4.07 37.69 7.49
C LEU A 283 -3.18 38.86 7.10
N ARG A 284 -2.50 39.46 8.10
CA ARG A 284 -1.53 40.55 7.87
C ARG A 284 -0.42 40.15 6.88
N ASP A 285 -0.01 38.89 6.91
CA ASP A 285 1.12 38.34 6.16
C ASP A 285 0.70 37.38 5.04
N GLY A 286 -0.59 37.36 4.67
CA GLY A 286 -1.10 36.66 3.48
C GLY A 286 -2.32 35.77 3.72
N ALA A 287 -2.85 35.22 2.63
CA ALA A 287 -4.05 34.40 2.64
C ALA A 287 -3.81 32.98 3.17
N ILE A 288 -4.76 32.50 3.97
CA ILE A 288 -4.81 31.13 4.49
C ILE A 288 -6.09 30.40 4.06
N ALA A 289 -6.01 29.08 4.03
CA ALA A 289 -7.13 28.17 3.80
C ALA A 289 -7.37 27.30 5.04
N ILE A 290 -8.60 27.29 5.53
CA ILE A 290 -9.00 26.50 6.71
C ILE A 290 -9.30 25.05 6.32
N SER A 291 -8.87 24.10 7.16
CA SER A 291 -9.17 22.67 7.01
C SER A 291 -10.68 22.43 7.02
N ASN A 292 -11.17 21.60 6.09
CA ASN A 292 -12.58 21.20 6.04
C ASN A 292 -12.84 19.80 6.63
N GLN A 293 -11.80 19.17 7.17
CA GLN A 293 -11.77 17.77 7.62
C GLN A 293 -12.22 17.60 9.08
N TRP A 294 -13.46 18.00 9.36
CA TRP A 294 -14.02 18.00 10.71
C TRP A 294 -15.04 16.89 10.92
N GLY A 295 -14.76 16.03 11.91
CA GLY A 295 -15.51 14.83 12.24
C GLY A 295 -15.85 14.75 13.73
N ALA A 296 -16.47 13.64 14.14
CA ALA A 296 -16.84 13.43 15.54
C ALA A 296 -15.62 13.27 16.46
N SER A 297 -14.48 12.84 15.91
CA SER A 297 -13.24 12.56 16.66
C SER A 297 -12.37 13.79 16.93
N ASN A 298 -12.50 14.87 16.15
CA ASN A 298 -11.62 16.05 16.29
C ASN A 298 -12.36 17.37 16.56
N LEU A 299 -13.64 17.47 16.19
CA LEU A 299 -14.41 18.69 16.40
C LEU A 299 -14.61 19.04 17.89
N PRO A 300 -14.90 18.10 18.81
CA PRO A 300 -15.13 18.43 20.22
C PRO A 300 -13.97 19.20 20.85
N ALA A 301 -12.73 18.72 20.67
CA ALA A 301 -11.53 19.36 21.19
C ALA A 301 -11.35 20.81 20.69
N PHE A 302 -11.62 21.04 19.40
CA PHE A 302 -11.59 22.38 18.83
C PHE A 302 -12.64 23.31 19.46
N LEU A 303 -13.89 22.84 19.63
CA LEU A 303 -14.96 23.65 20.22
C LEU A 303 -14.72 23.92 21.70
N ASP A 304 -14.17 22.96 22.44
CA ASP A 304 -13.81 23.14 23.84
C ASP A 304 -12.67 24.15 24.01
N HIS A 305 -11.67 24.14 23.13
CA HIS A 305 -10.65 25.20 23.11
C HIS A 305 -11.27 26.57 22.83
N CYS A 306 -12.18 26.66 21.84
CA CYS A 306 -12.86 27.91 21.51
C CYS A 306 -13.66 28.48 22.70
N ARG A 307 -14.40 27.64 23.43
CA ARG A 307 -15.16 28.04 24.63
C ARG A 307 -14.25 28.44 25.77
N ASN A 308 -13.30 27.56 26.12
CA ASN A 308 -12.58 27.66 27.38
C ASN A 308 -11.37 28.62 27.32
N LYS A 309 -10.76 28.80 26.14
CA LYS A 309 -9.56 29.62 25.97
C LYS A 309 -9.81 30.93 25.24
N LEU A 310 -10.72 30.92 24.27
CA LEU A 310 -11.01 32.10 23.43
C LEU A 310 -12.33 32.79 23.80
N GLY A 311 -13.12 32.22 24.71
CA GLY A 311 -14.39 32.80 25.16
C GLY A 311 -15.45 32.91 24.06
N ILE A 312 -15.38 32.05 23.05
CA ILE A 312 -16.32 32.08 21.92
C ILE A 312 -17.61 31.38 22.33
N ASP A 313 -18.72 32.11 22.25
CA ASP A 313 -20.04 31.58 22.54
C ASP A 313 -20.53 30.66 21.39
N LEU A 314 -20.83 29.41 21.74
CA LEU A 314 -21.22 28.35 20.83
C LEU A 314 -22.54 27.74 21.33
N ASN A 315 -23.66 28.23 20.77
CA ASN A 315 -25.04 27.76 21.04
C ASN A 315 -25.31 26.34 20.53
#